data_AF-A0AAW0N9E9-F1
#
_entry.id   AF-A0AAW0N9E9-F1
#
_cell.length_a   1.000
_cell.length_b   1.000
_cell.length_c   1.000
_cell.angle_alpha   90.00
_cell.angle_beta   90.00
_cell.angle_gamma   90.00
#
_symmetry.space_group_name_H-M   'P 1'
#
loop_
_entity.id
_entity.type
_entity.pdbx_description
1 polymer ?
#
loop_
_entity_poly.entity_id
_entity_poly.type
_entity_poly.pdbx_seq_one_letter_code
_entity_poly.pdbx_strand_id
1 'polypeptide(L)'
;MGHVCWMLFADVRVELQQVEQELQRLEEQISELLQRQEELESVRTALLSQLEESSGQGTSSSQKAPSMTKQELERYDRPDFPWSDEAQRHLQDTFRLHQFRPLQLRAINLTMSSKDLFLVMPTGRGKSLCYQLPAVCSPGFTLVVCPLVSLMEDQIMFLRSLEVPAAMLNASSSKEHSKTVMAAMTDPKSPFKLIYVTPEKIAKSKLLMSRLEKAYKAKLLSRVAVDEVHCCSQWGHDFRPGIVYVFSQKDAETVSSELQRRDIVAYPYHANMDAEDKSKTEDLTEDLTDDLMEDLTEDVTEDLTDDLTEDLTEDLTEDVTDDLTDDLTEDVTDDPTDDLTEDLTDDLTEDLTDDLTEDLTDDLTEDLTDDLTGDMTEDLTGDMTEDLTEDPTDDPTDDQTDDPTEDPTDDMTGDMTEDPTDDLTEDPTGDLTGDMTEDRQTT
;
A
#
# COMPACT_ATOMS: atom_id res chain seq x y z
N MET A 1 19.89 68.86 32.51
CA MET A 1 19.63 67.53 31.90
C MET A 1 20.11 66.38 32.79
N GLY A 2 21.41 66.18 33.04
CA GLY A 2 21.94 65.00 33.76
C GLY A 2 21.17 64.53 35.01
N HIS A 3 20.85 65.41 35.96
CA HIS A 3 20.11 65.06 37.18
C HIS A 3 18.72 64.43 36.93
N VAL A 4 18.00 64.85 35.87
CA VAL A 4 16.64 64.35 35.59
C VAL A 4 16.69 62.91 35.05
N CYS A 5 17.70 62.62 34.23
CA CYS A 5 17.94 61.26 33.72
C CYS A 5 18.33 60.29 34.87
N TRP A 6 19.08 60.77 35.87
CA TRP A 6 19.47 59.97 37.03
C TRP A 6 18.30 59.64 37.98
N MET A 7 17.32 60.54 38.12
CA MET A 7 16.08 60.23 38.87
C MET A 7 15.25 59.18 38.15
N LEU A 8 14.98 59.36 36.85
CA LEU A 8 14.21 58.38 36.05
C LEU A 8 14.86 56.98 36.07
N PHE A 9 16.19 56.89 36.06
CA PHE A 9 16.91 55.62 36.20
C PHE A 9 16.90 55.03 37.62
N ALA A 10 16.59 55.82 38.64
CA ALA A 10 16.39 55.33 40.00
C ALA A 10 14.95 54.82 40.20
N ASP A 11 13.96 55.57 39.72
CA ASP A 11 12.54 55.22 39.85
C ASP A 11 12.24 53.88 39.14
N VAL A 12 12.67 53.71 37.88
CA VAL A 12 12.52 52.46 37.11
C VAL A 12 13.21 51.27 37.76
N ARG A 13 14.29 51.48 38.54
CA ARG A 13 14.95 50.41 39.30
C ARG A 13 14.15 49.99 40.54
N VAL A 14 13.44 50.92 41.17
CA VAL A 14 12.55 50.62 42.30
C VAL A 14 11.30 49.87 41.80
N GLU A 15 10.74 50.27 40.67
CA GLU A 15 9.63 49.56 40.02
C GLU A 15 10.05 48.12 39.61
N LEU A 16 11.21 47.96 38.97
CA LEU A 16 11.75 46.64 38.62
C LEU A 16 11.91 45.75 39.86
N GLN A 17 12.50 46.27 40.94
CA GLN A 17 12.70 45.53 42.18
C GLN A 17 11.37 45.14 42.87
N GLN A 18 10.29 45.92 42.68
CA GLN A 18 8.96 45.55 43.16
C GLN A 18 8.35 44.41 42.32
N VAL A 19 8.49 44.46 40.99
CA VAL A 19 8.02 43.39 40.09
C VAL A 19 8.79 42.09 40.32
N GLU A 20 10.12 42.14 40.54
CA GLU A 20 10.93 40.97 40.91
C GLU A 20 10.46 40.33 42.22
N GLN A 21 10.08 41.13 43.23
CA GLN A 21 9.53 40.62 44.50
C GLN A 21 8.12 40.03 44.36
N GLU A 22 7.28 40.60 43.48
CA GLU A 22 5.95 40.06 43.21
C GLU A 22 6.01 38.75 42.42
N LEU A 23 6.92 38.65 41.44
CA LEU A 23 7.21 37.41 40.72
C LEU A 23 7.70 36.30 41.67
N GLN A 24 8.71 36.58 42.51
CA GLN A 24 9.22 35.60 43.48
C GLN A 24 8.09 35.09 44.42
N ARG A 25 7.20 35.99 44.85
CA ARG A 25 6.06 35.62 45.69
C ARG A 25 5.03 34.75 44.94
N LEU A 26 4.79 35.01 43.65
CA LEU A 26 3.93 34.17 42.82
C LEU A 26 4.56 32.79 42.58
N GLU A 27 5.88 32.69 42.41
CA GLU A 27 6.59 31.41 42.32
C GLU A 27 6.46 30.57 43.61
N GLU A 28 6.60 31.19 44.79
CA GLU A 28 6.34 30.54 46.09
C GLU A 28 4.90 30.02 46.18
N GLN A 29 3.90 30.81 45.78
CA GLN A 29 2.49 30.39 45.77
C GLN A 29 2.20 29.27 44.76
N ILE A 30 2.85 29.28 43.59
CA ILE A 30 2.75 28.18 42.61
C ILE A 30 3.35 26.90 43.19
N SER A 31 4.48 26.98 43.90
CA SER A 31 5.08 25.82 44.57
C SER A 31 4.18 25.24 45.68
N GLU A 32 3.53 26.08 46.49
CA GLU A 32 2.56 25.65 47.51
C GLU A 32 1.34 24.97 46.86
N LEU A 33 0.81 25.53 45.79
CA LEU A 33 -0.33 24.96 45.05
C LEU A 33 0.01 23.62 44.37
N LEU A 34 1.23 23.47 43.82
CA LEU A 34 1.69 22.21 43.23
C LEU A 34 1.87 21.11 44.28
N GLN A 35 2.49 21.43 45.43
CA GLN A 35 2.56 20.48 46.55
C GLN A 35 1.15 20.08 47.02
N ARG A 36 0.23 21.05 47.11
CA ARG A 36 -1.16 20.78 47.52
C ARG A 36 -1.94 19.97 46.48
N GLN A 37 -1.61 20.09 45.18
CA GLN A 37 -2.15 19.24 44.13
C GLN A 37 -1.70 17.78 44.33
N GLU A 38 -0.41 17.53 44.58
CA GLU A 38 0.12 16.18 44.81
C GLU A 38 -0.54 15.51 46.03
N GLU A 39 -0.70 16.25 47.14
CA GLU A 39 -1.45 15.77 48.31
C GLU A 39 -2.90 15.39 47.98
N LEU A 40 -3.60 16.22 47.19
CA LEU A 40 -4.99 15.98 46.80
C LEU A 40 -5.14 14.83 45.80
N GLU A 41 -4.19 14.63 44.89
CA GLU A 41 -4.16 13.48 43.98
C GLU A 41 -3.91 12.17 44.75
N SER A 42 -3.00 12.18 45.73
CA SER A 42 -2.79 11.04 46.65
C SER A 42 -4.07 10.71 47.45
N VAL A 43 -4.73 11.72 48.03
CA VAL A 43 -6.00 11.54 48.77
C VAL A 43 -7.12 11.03 47.84
N ARG A 44 -7.22 11.55 46.62
CA ARG A 44 -8.18 11.08 45.61
C ARG A 44 -7.95 9.61 45.28
N THR A 45 -6.71 9.18 45.08
CA THR A 45 -6.38 7.77 44.80
C THR A 45 -6.73 6.85 45.97
N ALA A 46 -6.47 7.27 47.21
CA ALA A 46 -6.86 6.50 48.40
C ALA A 46 -8.39 6.37 48.55
N LEU A 47 -9.13 7.46 48.32
CA LEU A 47 -10.60 7.46 48.37
C LEU A 47 -11.23 6.60 47.26
N LEU A 48 -10.63 6.56 46.06
CA LEU A 48 -11.08 5.68 44.98
C LEU A 48 -10.90 4.20 45.33
N SER A 49 -9.76 3.80 45.92
CA SER A 49 -9.56 2.42 46.42
C SER A 49 -10.64 2.02 47.44
N GLN A 50 -10.95 2.90 48.39
CA GLN A 50 -12.01 2.66 49.38
C GLN A 50 -13.40 2.57 48.76
N LEU A 51 -13.66 3.28 47.66
CA LEU A 51 -14.92 3.21 46.89
C LEU A 51 -15.04 1.91 46.09
N GLU A 52 -13.94 1.42 45.51
CA GLU A 52 -13.87 0.12 44.83
C GLU A 52 -14.06 -1.04 45.82
N GLU A 53 -13.38 -1.00 46.97
CA GLU A 53 -13.56 -1.94 48.08
C GLU A 53 -15.02 -1.93 48.60
N SER A 54 -15.62 -0.75 48.75
CA SER A 54 -17.00 -0.59 49.24
C SER A 54 -18.08 -1.03 48.22
N SER A 55 -17.77 -1.01 46.92
CA SER A 55 -18.70 -1.41 45.86
C SER A 55 -18.58 -2.89 45.45
N GLY A 56 -17.59 -3.61 45.98
CA GLY A 56 -17.37 -5.05 45.74
C GLY A 56 -18.44 -6.01 46.29
N GLN A 57 -19.48 -5.52 46.98
CA GLN A 57 -20.59 -6.33 47.51
C GLN A 57 -21.98 -5.85 47.04
N GLY A 58 -22.14 -5.66 45.73
CA GLY A 58 -23.42 -5.32 45.08
C GLY A 58 -23.63 -6.08 43.78
N THR A 59 -24.56 -7.05 43.76
CA THR A 59 -24.82 -7.97 42.65
C THR A 59 -25.22 -7.29 41.32
N SER A 60 -24.54 -7.61 40.22
CA SER A 60 -25.20 -8.10 38.99
C SER A 60 -24.19 -8.60 37.96
N SER A 61 -24.60 -9.58 37.14
CA SER A 61 -23.77 -10.17 36.10
C SER A 61 -23.92 -9.42 34.77
N SER A 62 -22.99 -8.51 34.50
CA SER A 62 -22.62 -8.13 33.13
C SER A 62 -21.21 -8.62 32.87
N GLN A 63 -20.96 -9.21 31.70
CA GLN A 63 -19.62 -9.65 31.29
C GLN A 63 -18.76 -8.41 31.02
N LYS A 64 -18.02 -7.94 32.04
CA LYS A 64 -16.90 -7.02 31.80
C LYS A 64 -15.90 -7.73 30.89
N ALA A 65 -15.54 -7.08 29.78
CA ALA A 65 -14.33 -7.42 29.04
C ALA A 65 -13.11 -7.42 30.01
N PRO A 66 -12.06 -8.22 29.75
CA PRO A 66 -10.90 -8.31 30.63
C PRO A 66 -10.13 -6.98 30.66
N SER A 67 -10.52 -6.12 31.60
CA SER A 67 -9.79 -4.89 31.92
C SER A 67 -8.42 -5.26 32.47
N MET A 68 -7.36 -4.86 31.78
CA MET A 68 -5.99 -5.06 32.26
C MET A 68 -5.83 -4.49 33.67
N THR A 69 -5.12 -5.22 34.51
CA THR A 69 -4.77 -4.81 35.86
C THR A 69 -3.79 -3.64 35.82
N LYS A 70 -3.74 -2.87 36.91
CA LYS A 70 -2.79 -1.75 37.05
C LYS A 70 -1.32 -2.20 36.87
N GLN A 71 -0.99 -3.42 37.32
CA GLN A 71 0.35 -4.00 37.19
C GLN A 71 0.71 -4.36 35.75
N GLU A 72 -0.26 -4.77 34.93
CA GLU A 72 -0.05 -5.00 33.50
C GLU A 72 0.16 -3.67 32.75
N LEU A 73 -0.56 -2.60 33.13
CA LEU A 73 -0.36 -1.26 32.58
C LEU A 73 1.02 -0.67 32.88
N GLU A 74 1.58 -0.95 34.07
CA GLU A 74 2.94 -0.55 34.48
C GLU A 74 4.06 -1.24 33.69
N ARG A 75 3.77 -2.31 32.93
CA ARG A 75 4.72 -2.89 31.97
C ARG A 75 4.94 -1.95 30.77
N TYR A 76 3.88 -1.36 30.25
CA TYR A 76 3.94 -0.56 29.02
C TYR A 76 4.64 0.80 29.19
N ASP A 77 4.96 1.21 30.42
CA ASP A 77 5.83 2.37 30.70
C ASP A 77 7.31 2.14 30.32
N ARG A 78 7.70 0.91 29.94
CA ARG A 78 9.09 0.51 29.70
C ARG A 78 9.44 0.49 28.21
N PRO A 79 10.68 0.84 27.82
CA PRO A 79 11.19 0.62 26.47
C PRO A 79 11.77 -0.80 26.32
N ASP A 80 11.00 -1.83 26.69
CA ASP A 80 11.40 -3.25 26.63
C ASP A 80 10.70 -4.06 25.51
N PHE A 81 10.13 -3.35 24.53
CA PHE A 81 9.42 -3.91 23.37
C PHE A 81 10.29 -3.88 22.09
N PRO A 82 10.06 -4.77 21.08
CA PRO A 82 10.89 -4.84 19.87
C PRO A 82 10.98 -3.53 19.06
N TRP A 83 9.90 -2.74 19.04
CA TRP A 83 9.84 -1.44 18.34
C TRP A 83 10.46 -0.27 19.12
N SER A 84 10.99 -0.48 20.34
CA SER A 84 11.43 0.63 21.20
C SER A 84 12.54 1.47 20.55
N ASP A 85 13.53 0.82 19.94
CA ASP A 85 14.65 1.49 19.27
C ASP A 85 14.23 2.23 17.99
N GLU A 86 13.17 1.77 17.32
CA GLU A 86 12.60 2.40 16.12
C GLU A 86 11.73 3.60 16.49
N ALA A 87 10.83 3.44 17.47
CA ALA A 87 10.03 4.53 18.03
C ALA A 87 10.92 5.64 18.61
N GLN A 88 12.02 5.29 19.30
CA GLN A 88 12.96 6.28 19.84
C GLN A 88 13.75 7.00 18.74
N ARG A 89 14.12 6.31 17.65
CA ARG A 89 14.73 6.95 16.46
C ARG A 89 13.76 7.93 15.81
N HIS A 90 12.55 7.50 15.46
CA HIS A 90 11.56 8.40 14.85
C HIS A 90 11.17 9.58 15.76
N LEU A 91 11.15 9.40 17.09
CA LEU A 91 10.95 10.50 18.03
C LEU A 91 12.00 11.60 17.86
N GLN A 92 13.28 11.23 17.71
CA GLN A 92 14.41 12.16 17.62
C GLN A 92 14.67 12.68 16.20
N ASP A 93 14.61 11.79 15.20
CA ASP A 93 14.95 12.09 13.81
C ASP A 93 13.77 12.67 13.03
N THR A 94 12.57 12.13 13.18
CA THR A 94 11.37 12.63 12.49
C THR A 94 10.69 13.74 13.30
N PHE A 95 10.32 13.47 14.56
CA PHE A 95 9.54 14.41 15.37
C PHE A 95 10.38 15.45 16.13
N ARG A 96 11.73 15.37 16.08
CA ARG A 96 12.69 16.29 16.74
C ARG A 96 12.49 16.43 18.25
N LEU A 97 11.90 15.42 18.90
CA LEU A 97 11.65 15.35 20.34
C LEU A 97 12.71 14.49 21.03
N HIS A 98 13.16 14.92 22.21
CA HIS A 98 14.27 14.25 22.90
C HIS A 98 13.80 13.11 23.83
N GLN A 99 12.60 13.25 24.40
CA GLN A 99 12.03 12.34 25.41
C GLN A 99 10.51 12.33 25.34
N PHE A 100 9.90 11.19 25.70
CA PHE A 100 8.46 11.07 25.88
C PHE A 100 7.98 11.85 27.12
N ARG A 101 6.81 12.47 27.02
CA ARG A 101 6.07 13.02 28.17
C ARG A 101 5.34 11.89 28.92
N PRO A 102 4.93 12.08 30.20
CA PRO A 102 4.16 11.08 30.94
C PRO A 102 2.95 10.56 30.17
N LEU A 103 2.71 9.25 30.29
CA LEU A 103 1.71 8.45 29.55
C LEU A 103 1.93 8.27 28.04
N GLN A 104 2.76 9.06 27.34
CA GLN A 104 2.94 8.91 25.89
C GLN A 104 3.58 7.55 25.52
N LEU A 105 4.69 7.17 26.16
CA LEU A 105 5.34 5.88 25.91
C LEU A 105 4.40 4.70 26.19
N ARG A 106 3.62 4.77 27.28
CA ARG A 106 2.61 3.78 27.62
C ARG A 106 1.53 3.65 26.54
N ALA A 107 1.03 4.78 26.05
CA ALA A 107 0.04 4.82 24.97
C ALA A 107 0.61 4.17 23.70
N ILE A 108 1.78 4.61 23.26
CA ILE A 108 2.49 4.10 22.09
C ILE A 108 2.73 2.59 22.18
N ASN A 109 3.24 2.09 23.31
CA ASN A 109 3.49 0.66 23.50
C ASN A 109 2.21 -0.19 23.52
N LEU A 110 1.11 0.31 24.10
CA LEU A 110 -0.21 -0.36 24.05
C LEU A 110 -0.72 -0.43 22.60
N THR A 111 -0.68 0.70 21.91
CA THR A 111 -1.11 0.85 20.52
C THR A 111 -0.29 -0.02 19.55
N MET A 112 1.04 -0.06 19.69
CA MET A 112 1.93 -0.95 18.94
C MET A 112 1.75 -2.44 19.31
N SER A 113 1.30 -2.75 20.52
CA SER A 113 0.92 -4.12 20.94
C SER A 113 -0.47 -4.56 20.46
N SER A 114 -1.07 -3.83 19.51
CA SER A 114 -2.44 -4.01 19.02
C SER A 114 -3.47 -4.14 20.16
N LYS A 115 -3.44 -3.17 21.09
CA LYS A 115 -4.44 -2.99 22.14
C LYS A 115 -5.23 -1.70 21.94
N ASP A 116 -6.54 -1.81 22.12
CA ASP A 116 -7.44 -0.67 22.17
C ASP A 116 -7.10 0.21 23.38
N LEU A 117 -7.14 1.53 23.18
CA LEU A 117 -6.71 2.50 24.18
C LEU A 117 -7.64 3.71 24.19
N PHE A 118 -8.22 4.00 25.35
CA PHE A 118 -8.85 5.29 25.62
C PHE A 118 -7.86 6.20 26.36
N LEU A 119 -7.27 7.16 25.66
CA LEU A 119 -6.24 8.05 26.20
C LEU A 119 -6.83 9.39 26.69
N VAL A 120 -6.98 9.54 28.01
CA VAL A 120 -7.41 10.80 28.62
C VAL A 120 -6.18 11.63 29.03
N MET A 121 -5.88 12.69 28.27
CA MET A 121 -4.80 13.64 28.56
C MET A 121 -5.26 15.09 28.33
N PRO A 122 -4.87 16.06 29.18
CA PRO A 122 -5.12 17.48 28.93
C PRO A 122 -4.57 17.99 27.59
N THR A 123 -5.27 18.95 26.99
CA THR A 123 -4.87 19.67 25.76
C THR A 123 -3.44 20.22 25.87
N GLY A 124 -2.71 20.25 24.75
CA GLY A 124 -1.32 20.68 24.71
C GLY A 124 -0.29 19.69 25.30
N ARG A 125 -0.71 18.64 26.02
CA ARG A 125 0.22 17.59 26.51
C ARG A 125 0.74 16.64 25.42
N GLY A 126 0.17 16.68 24.22
CA GLY A 126 0.67 15.95 23.04
C GLY A 126 -0.05 14.62 22.81
N LYS A 127 -1.39 14.66 22.68
CA LYS A 127 -2.22 13.50 22.32
C LYS A 127 -1.80 12.93 20.95
N SER A 128 -1.63 13.80 19.95
CA SER A 128 -1.39 13.43 18.55
C SER A 128 -0.20 12.50 18.34
N LEU A 129 0.91 12.75 19.06
CA LEU A 129 2.12 11.93 18.99
C LEU A 129 1.85 10.44 19.30
N CYS A 130 0.83 10.15 20.13
CA CYS A 130 0.50 8.79 20.54
C CYS A 130 -0.15 7.96 19.42
N TYR A 131 -0.61 8.58 18.33
CA TYR A 131 -1.01 7.89 17.10
C TYR A 131 -0.09 8.22 15.90
N GLN A 132 0.47 9.44 15.83
CA GLN A 132 1.40 9.85 14.77
C GLN A 132 2.72 9.07 14.78
N LEU A 133 3.31 8.78 15.96
CA LEU A 133 4.55 7.99 16.00
C LEU A 133 4.30 6.52 15.61
N PRO A 134 3.29 5.81 16.16
CA PRO A 134 2.92 4.48 15.68
C PRO A 134 2.64 4.40 14.17
N ALA A 135 2.01 5.43 13.59
CA ALA A 135 1.73 5.47 12.15
C ALA A 135 3.01 5.44 11.29
N VAL A 136 4.05 6.18 11.70
CA VAL A 136 5.36 6.18 11.01
C VAL A 136 6.07 4.82 11.20
N CYS A 137 6.03 4.25 12.41
CA CYS A 137 6.65 2.96 12.75
C CYS A 137 5.86 1.71 12.30
N SER A 138 4.80 1.86 11.48
CA SER A 138 3.97 0.74 11.00
C SER A 138 3.96 0.69 9.46
N PRO A 139 3.79 -0.49 8.83
CA PRO A 139 3.47 -0.56 7.41
C PRO A 139 2.09 0.05 7.12
N GLY A 140 1.87 0.48 5.87
CA GLY A 140 0.62 1.16 5.49
C GLY A 140 0.38 2.47 6.24
N PHE A 141 -0.89 2.78 6.51
CA PHE A 141 -1.35 4.06 7.06
C PHE A 141 -2.22 3.93 8.32
N THR A 142 -2.36 5.04 9.04
CA THR A 142 -3.32 5.24 10.13
C THR A 142 -4.43 6.20 9.69
N LEU A 143 -5.68 5.77 9.78
CA LEU A 143 -6.86 6.62 9.61
C LEU A 143 -7.07 7.45 10.89
N VAL A 144 -7.25 8.76 10.77
CA VAL A 144 -7.54 9.66 11.91
C VAL A 144 -8.88 10.34 11.69
N VAL A 145 -9.86 9.99 12.50
CA VAL A 145 -11.18 10.63 12.51
C VAL A 145 -11.11 11.88 13.38
N CYS A 146 -11.42 13.05 12.82
CA CYS A 146 -11.35 14.34 13.52
C CYS A 146 -12.57 15.21 13.20
N PRO A 147 -13.27 15.79 14.20
CA PRO A 147 -14.52 16.51 13.98
C PRO A 147 -14.38 17.95 13.46
N LEU A 148 -13.17 18.50 13.35
CA LEU A 148 -12.94 19.89 12.96
C LEU A 148 -11.85 19.99 11.88
N VAL A 149 -12.21 20.54 10.71
CA VAL A 149 -11.29 20.73 9.57
C VAL A 149 -10.05 21.54 9.97
N SER A 150 -10.22 22.62 10.74
CA SER A 150 -9.09 23.44 11.21
C SER A 150 -8.10 22.68 12.09
N LEU A 151 -8.55 21.70 12.90
CA LEU A 151 -7.64 20.83 13.65
C LEU A 151 -6.90 19.87 12.72
N MET A 152 -7.55 19.37 11.66
CA MET A 152 -6.88 18.56 10.64
C MET A 152 -5.82 19.38 9.89
N GLU A 153 -6.15 20.61 9.49
CA GLU A 153 -5.22 21.54 8.83
C GLU A 153 -3.99 21.83 9.70
N ASP A 154 -4.17 22.15 10.98
CA ASP A 154 -3.07 22.31 11.95
C ASP A 154 -2.17 21.06 12.03
N GLN A 155 -2.76 19.84 12.09
CA GLN A 155 -1.97 18.61 12.12
C GLN A 155 -1.26 18.34 10.78
N ILE A 156 -1.90 18.60 9.64
CA ILE A 156 -1.33 18.39 8.30
C ILE A 156 -0.20 19.39 8.05
N MET A 157 -0.34 20.66 8.44
CA MET A 157 0.74 21.64 8.37
C MET A 157 1.94 21.24 9.25
N PHE A 158 1.69 20.74 10.47
CA PHE A 158 2.74 20.23 11.34
C PHE A 158 3.45 19.01 10.75
N LEU A 159 2.71 18.00 10.28
CA LEU A 159 3.28 16.77 9.69
C LEU A 159 4.08 17.07 8.41
N ARG A 160 3.59 17.96 7.54
CA ARG A 160 4.33 18.45 6.36
C ARG A 160 5.63 19.17 6.75
N SER A 161 5.65 19.92 7.86
CA SER A 161 6.88 20.56 8.36
C SER A 161 7.93 19.58 8.91
N LEU A 162 7.54 18.32 9.12
CA LEU A 162 8.40 17.20 9.54
C LEU A 162 8.67 16.20 8.40
N GLU A 163 8.30 16.55 7.15
CA GLU A 163 8.42 15.69 5.96
C GLU A 163 7.66 14.34 6.07
N VAL A 164 6.67 14.24 6.98
CA VAL A 164 5.83 13.05 7.14
C VAL A 164 4.68 13.10 6.12
N PRO A 165 4.55 12.11 5.20
CA PRO A 165 3.47 12.13 4.22
C PRO A 165 2.12 11.90 4.89
N ALA A 166 1.27 12.92 4.82
CA ALA A 166 -0.08 12.90 5.38
C ALA A 166 -1.07 13.64 4.48
N ALA A 167 -2.27 13.09 4.38
CA ALA A 167 -3.38 13.62 3.60
C ALA A 167 -4.59 13.92 4.51
N MET A 168 -5.50 14.77 4.03
CA MET A 168 -6.84 14.92 4.61
C MET A 168 -7.90 14.78 3.52
N LEU A 169 -9.09 14.31 3.91
CA LEU A 169 -10.30 14.28 3.09
C LEU A 169 -11.43 14.94 3.89
N ASN A 170 -12.05 15.97 3.32
CA ASN A 170 -13.19 16.70 3.85
C ASN A 170 -14.20 16.98 2.71
N ALA A 171 -15.20 17.85 2.93
CA ALA A 171 -16.10 18.27 1.85
C ALA A 171 -15.34 19.12 0.80
N SER A 172 -14.62 20.16 1.25
CA SER A 172 -13.86 21.09 0.40
C SER A 172 -12.55 20.53 -0.21
N SER A 173 -12.44 19.22 -0.38
CA SER A 173 -11.31 18.54 -1.02
C SER A 173 -11.58 18.40 -2.52
N SER A 174 -10.73 18.95 -3.38
CA SER A 174 -10.93 18.85 -4.84
C SER A 174 -10.98 17.40 -5.31
N LYS A 175 -11.80 17.12 -6.33
CA LYS A 175 -11.99 15.78 -6.93
C LYS A 175 -10.66 15.10 -7.27
N GLU A 176 -9.74 15.83 -7.90
CA GLU A 176 -8.38 15.36 -8.23
C GLU A 176 -7.58 14.89 -6.99
N HIS A 177 -7.60 15.68 -5.91
CA HIS A 177 -6.90 15.34 -4.66
C HIS A 177 -7.59 14.16 -3.97
N SER A 178 -8.93 14.14 -3.96
CA SER A 178 -9.72 13.03 -3.41
C SER A 178 -9.39 11.72 -4.13
N LYS A 179 -9.50 11.65 -5.46
CA LYS A 179 -9.14 10.44 -6.24
C LYS A 179 -7.68 10.03 -6.04
N THR A 180 -6.75 11.00 -6.03
CA THR A 180 -5.31 10.74 -5.77
C THR A 180 -5.08 10.08 -4.41
N VAL A 181 -5.69 10.60 -3.34
CA VAL A 181 -5.55 10.02 -1.98
C VAL A 181 -6.23 8.66 -1.88
N MET A 182 -7.37 8.48 -2.54
CA MET A 182 -8.19 7.26 -2.46
C MET A 182 -7.56 6.09 -3.22
N ALA A 183 -6.96 6.34 -4.40
CA ALA A 183 -6.11 5.35 -5.07
C ALA A 183 -4.85 5.01 -4.24
N ALA A 184 -4.26 6.03 -3.60
CA ALA A 184 -3.14 5.84 -2.67
C ALA A 184 -3.53 5.23 -1.30
N MET A 185 -4.78 4.80 -1.10
CA MET A 185 -5.18 3.94 0.02
C MET A 185 -5.08 2.45 -0.31
N THR A 186 -5.16 2.08 -1.59
CA THR A 186 -5.06 0.71 -2.08
C THR A 186 -3.67 0.35 -2.62
N ASP A 187 -2.87 1.32 -3.11
CA ASP A 187 -1.48 1.09 -3.55
C ASP A 187 -0.55 0.64 -2.39
N PRO A 188 0.08 -0.56 -2.46
CA PRO A 188 1.06 -1.02 -1.48
C PRO A 188 2.36 -0.18 -1.42
N LYS A 189 2.66 0.62 -2.45
CA LYS A 189 3.82 1.53 -2.52
C LYS A 189 3.49 2.93 -2.00
N SER A 190 2.25 3.17 -1.54
CA SER A 190 1.79 4.47 -1.08
C SER A 190 2.68 5.07 0.02
N PRO A 191 3.09 6.34 -0.10
CA PRO A 191 3.93 6.98 0.92
C PRO A 191 3.13 7.40 2.16
N PHE A 192 1.80 7.46 2.10
CA PHE A 192 0.97 8.07 3.15
C PHE A 192 1.02 7.28 4.47
N LYS A 193 1.35 7.97 5.56
CA LYS A 193 1.33 7.42 6.92
C LYS A 193 0.09 7.80 7.71
N LEU A 194 -0.48 8.97 7.46
CA LEU A 194 -1.71 9.43 8.10
C LEU A 194 -2.72 9.94 7.07
N ILE A 195 -3.97 9.54 7.23
CA ILE A 195 -5.10 10.06 6.45
C ILE A 195 -6.15 10.59 7.43
N TYR A 196 -6.33 11.90 7.44
CA TYR A 196 -7.28 12.60 8.30
C TYR A 196 -8.65 12.70 7.60
N VAL A 197 -9.73 12.35 8.29
CA VAL A 197 -11.09 12.35 7.73
C VAL A 197 -12.11 12.90 8.72
N THR A 198 -13.16 13.54 8.22
CA THR A 198 -14.30 13.94 9.08
C THR A 198 -15.27 12.77 9.31
N PRO A 199 -16.03 12.76 10.41
CA PRO A 199 -17.09 11.76 10.64
C PRO A 199 -18.13 11.70 9.51
N GLU A 200 -18.41 12.83 8.86
CA GLU A 200 -19.41 12.95 7.81
C GLU A 200 -18.96 12.29 6.51
N LYS A 201 -17.68 12.44 6.09
CA LYS A 201 -17.18 11.76 4.89
C LYS A 201 -17.14 10.24 5.10
N ILE A 202 -16.83 9.74 6.32
CA ILE A 202 -17.01 8.31 6.68
C ILE A 202 -18.49 7.89 6.59
N ALA A 203 -19.41 8.66 7.18
CA ALA A 203 -20.81 8.28 7.28
C ALA A 203 -21.58 8.37 5.94
N LYS A 204 -21.13 9.22 5.00
CA LYS A 204 -21.79 9.48 3.73
C LYS A 204 -21.10 8.85 2.51
N SER A 205 -19.76 8.82 2.45
CA SER A 205 -19.04 8.30 1.27
C SER A 205 -18.96 6.77 1.30
N LYS A 206 -19.75 6.13 0.44
CA LYS A 206 -19.65 4.69 0.18
C LYS A 206 -18.30 4.31 -0.42
N LEU A 207 -17.73 5.16 -1.27
CA LEU A 207 -16.44 4.91 -1.90
C LEU A 207 -15.31 4.87 -0.87
N LEU A 208 -15.30 5.80 0.10
CA LEU A 208 -14.32 5.80 1.19
C LEU A 208 -14.39 4.50 2.00
N MET A 209 -15.61 4.01 2.27
CA MET A 209 -15.80 2.72 2.94
C MET A 209 -15.33 1.53 2.08
N SER A 210 -15.55 1.54 0.76
CA SER A 210 -15.03 0.51 -0.17
C SER A 210 -13.50 0.49 -0.21
N ARG A 211 -12.86 1.64 -0.44
CA ARG A 211 -11.40 1.77 -0.47
C ARG A 211 -10.78 1.42 0.90
N LEU A 212 -11.43 1.74 2.02
CA LEU A 212 -11.02 1.26 3.36
C LEU A 212 -11.14 -0.26 3.52
N GLU A 213 -12.14 -0.91 2.92
CA GLU A 213 -12.27 -2.37 2.95
C GLU A 213 -11.21 -3.05 2.07
N LYS A 214 -10.99 -2.59 0.82
CA LYS A 214 -9.87 -3.05 -0.04
C LYS A 214 -8.53 -2.87 0.71
N ALA A 215 -8.27 -1.71 1.31
CA ALA A 215 -7.05 -1.42 2.09
C ALA A 215 -6.90 -2.29 3.36
N TYR A 216 -7.98 -2.66 4.04
CA TYR A 216 -7.94 -3.56 5.20
C TYR A 216 -7.63 -5.01 4.79
N LYS A 217 -8.24 -5.51 3.70
CA LYS A 217 -7.92 -6.82 3.11
C LYS A 217 -6.44 -6.90 2.71
N ALA A 218 -5.93 -5.84 2.08
CA ALA A 218 -4.51 -5.69 1.71
C ALA A 218 -3.55 -5.44 2.90
N LYS A 219 -4.06 -5.34 4.14
CA LYS A 219 -3.29 -5.05 5.38
C LYS A 219 -2.57 -3.70 5.37
N LEU A 220 -3.04 -2.74 4.57
CA LEU A 220 -2.53 -1.37 4.50
C LEU A 220 -3.19 -0.46 5.55
N LEU A 221 -4.43 -0.74 5.95
CA LEU A 221 -5.09 -0.06 7.07
C LEU A 221 -4.57 -0.63 8.41
N SER A 222 -3.44 -0.09 8.90
CA SER A 222 -2.81 -0.54 10.15
C SER A 222 -3.57 -0.11 11.42
N ARG A 223 -4.34 0.99 11.37
CA ARG A 223 -4.93 1.58 12.58
C ARG A 223 -6.04 2.60 12.28
N VAL A 224 -6.97 2.73 13.22
CA VAL A 224 -7.89 3.88 13.34
C VAL A 224 -7.60 4.62 14.65
N ALA A 225 -7.51 5.94 14.60
CA ALA A 225 -7.52 6.84 15.74
C ALA A 225 -8.75 7.76 15.66
N VAL A 226 -9.38 8.06 16.80
CA VAL A 226 -10.52 8.98 16.88
C VAL A 226 -10.13 10.11 17.84
N ASP A 227 -9.93 11.32 17.31
CA ASP A 227 -9.63 12.49 18.13
C ASP A 227 -10.92 13.15 18.63
N GLU A 228 -10.85 13.78 19.80
CA GLU A 228 -12.00 14.34 20.53
C GLU A 228 -13.22 13.39 20.64
N VAL A 229 -12.94 12.10 20.87
CA VAL A 229 -13.89 10.99 21.02
C VAL A 229 -15.00 11.19 22.09
N HIS A 230 -14.91 12.23 22.94
CA HIS A 230 -16.03 12.61 23.81
C HIS A 230 -17.26 13.08 23.01
N CYS A 231 -17.09 13.53 21.77
CA CYS A 231 -18.18 13.86 20.84
C CYS A 231 -19.10 12.67 20.51
N CYS A 232 -18.65 11.43 20.71
CA CYS A 232 -19.48 10.23 20.57
C CYS A 232 -20.52 10.08 21.70
N SER A 233 -20.46 10.88 22.76
CA SER A 233 -21.39 10.85 23.88
C SER A 233 -22.35 12.03 23.84
N GLN A 234 -23.65 11.77 24.00
CA GLN A 234 -24.68 12.80 24.20
C GLN A 234 -24.47 13.64 25.48
N TRP A 235 -23.56 13.22 26.37
CA TRP A 235 -23.18 13.95 27.58
C TRP A 235 -21.87 14.76 27.38
N GLY A 236 -21.22 14.63 26.22
CA GLY A 236 -20.17 15.54 25.77
C GLY A 236 -20.81 16.84 25.25
N HIS A 237 -20.28 17.99 25.66
CA HIS A 237 -20.89 19.30 25.36
C HIS A 237 -20.69 19.79 23.91
N ASP A 238 -20.05 19.01 23.05
CA ASP A 238 -19.64 19.39 21.68
C ASP A 238 -20.51 18.79 20.56
N PHE A 239 -21.62 18.13 20.87
CA PHE A 239 -22.57 17.66 19.85
C PHE A 239 -23.20 18.86 19.12
N ARG A 240 -23.03 18.94 17.79
CA ARG A 240 -23.56 19.98 16.89
C ARG A 240 -24.39 19.33 15.76
N PRO A 241 -25.36 20.03 15.13
CA PRO A 241 -25.61 21.47 15.13
C PRO A 241 -26.22 22.05 16.43
N GLY A 242 -25.99 23.34 16.68
CA GLY A 242 -26.35 24.01 17.94
C GLY A 242 -27.60 24.89 17.85
N ILE A 243 -28.80 24.31 18.03
CA ILE A 243 -30.05 25.08 18.18
C ILE A 243 -30.20 25.54 19.64
N VAL A 244 -30.25 26.86 19.86
CA VAL A 244 -30.47 27.45 21.20
C VAL A 244 -31.97 27.63 21.45
N TYR A 245 -32.61 26.64 22.06
CA TYR A 245 -34.00 26.77 22.50
C TYR A 245 -34.15 27.78 23.65
N VAL A 246 -35.14 28.66 23.52
CA VAL A 246 -35.45 29.74 24.46
C VAL A 246 -36.95 29.77 24.78
N PHE A 247 -37.34 30.40 25.89
CA PHE A 247 -38.72 30.32 26.40
C PHE A 247 -39.71 31.21 25.64
N SER A 248 -39.29 32.39 25.15
CA SER A 248 -40.14 33.31 24.40
C SER A 248 -39.45 33.89 23.17
N GLN A 249 -40.26 34.43 22.25
CA GLN A 249 -39.81 35.10 21.03
C GLN A 249 -38.82 36.23 21.33
N LYS A 250 -39.11 37.03 22.36
CA LYS A 250 -38.26 38.12 22.84
C LYS A 250 -36.92 37.62 23.39
N ASP A 251 -36.88 36.41 23.98
CA ASP A 251 -35.63 35.81 24.42
C ASP A 251 -34.78 35.39 23.22
N ALA A 252 -35.40 34.95 22.11
CA ALA A 252 -34.69 34.64 20.86
C ALA A 252 -34.02 35.88 20.28
N GLU A 253 -34.79 36.97 20.10
CA GLU A 253 -34.29 38.29 19.67
C GLU A 253 -33.15 38.80 20.57
N THR A 254 -33.29 38.64 21.88
CA THR A 254 -32.30 39.14 22.86
C THR A 254 -31.02 38.31 22.85
N VAL A 255 -31.14 36.98 22.81
CA VAL A 255 -29.98 36.07 22.80
C VAL A 255 -29.22 36.16 21.49
N SER A 256 -29.90 36.18 20.33
CA SER A 256 -29.22 36.35 19.03
C SER A 256 -28.50 37.69 18.95
N SER A 257 -29.15 38.79 19.35
CA SER A 257 -28.53 40.13 19.39
C SER A 257 -27.28 40.20 20.28
N GLU A 258 -27.26 39.47 21.40
CA GLU A 258 -26.13 39.45 22.33
C GLU A 258 -24.99 38.51 21.88
N LEU A 259 -25.30 37.45 21.13
CA LEU A 259 -24.33 36.61 20.44
C LEU A 259 -23.69 37.36 19.26
N GLN A 260 -24.49 38.04 18.43
CA GLN A 260 -24.01 38.88 17.34
C GLN A 260 -23.08 40.01 17.83
N ARG A 261 -23.36 40.62 18.99
CA ARG A 261 -22.45 41.60 19.63
C ARG A 261 -21.09 41.03 20.05
N ARG A 262 -20.95 39.70 20.10
CA ARG A 262 -19.75 38.97 20.50
C ARG A 262 -19.09 38.26 19.32
N ASP A 263 -19.41 38.70 18.10
CA ASP A 263 -18.91 38.14 16.83
C ASP A 263 -19.33 36.67 16.59
N ILE A 264 -20.43 36.23 17.23
CA ILE A 264 -21.01 34.90 17.03
C ILE A 264 -22.20 35.01 16.07
N VAL A 265 -22.07 34.36 14.92
CA VAL A 265 -23.14 34.25 13.90
C VAL A 265 -24.29 33.43 14.49
N ALA A 266 -25.38 34.10 14.85
CA ALA A 266 -26.59 33.50 15.39
C ALA A 266 -27.80 34.37 15.04
N TYR A 267 -28.89 33.74 14.60
CA TYR A 267 -30.13 34.41 14.18
C TYR A 267 -31.32 33.92 15.03
N PRO A 268 -32.32 34.77 15.31
CA PRO A 268 -33.55 34.34 15.98
C PRO A 268 -34.43 33.56 14.99
N TYR A 269 -35.20 32.59 15.48
CA TYR A 269 -36.26 31.95 14.70
C TYR A 269 -37.55 31.85 15.53
N HIS A 270 -38.64 32.45 15.06
CA HIS A 270 -39.96 32.32 15.70
C HIS A 270 -41.14 32.64 14.77
N ALA A 271 -42.31 32.10 15.11
CA ALA A 271 -43.55 32.23 14.36
C ALA A 271 -43.91 33.67 13.93
N ASN A 272 -43.61 34.67 14.77
CA ASN A 272 -43.94 36.08 14.51
C ASN A 272 -42.96 36.84 13.59
N MET A 273 -41.86 36.24 13.11
CA MET A 273 -40.99 36.87 12.10
C MET A 273 -41.70 36.99 10.74
N ASP A 274 -41.36 37.99 9.95
CA ASP A 274 -41.82 38.09 8.57
C ASP A 274 -41.25 36.94 7.71
N ALA A 275 -41.99 36.54 6.66
CA ALA A 275 -41.65 35.35 5.87
C ALA A 275 -40.29 35.47 5.15
N GLU A 276 -39.89 36.68 4.75
CA GLU A 276 -38.61 36.94 4.08
C GLU A 276 -37.41 36.76 5.03
N ASP A 277 -37.58 37.05 6.32
CA ASP A 277 -36.52 36.89 7.33
C ASP A 277 -36.54 35.49 7.97
N LYS A 278 -37.67 34.78 7.90
CA LYS A 278 -37.70 33.33 8.10
C LYS A 278 -36.91 32.62 7.01
N SER A 279 -37.19 32.92 5.73
CA SER A 279 -36.43 32.39 4.59
C SER A 279 -34.94 32.62 4.84
N LYS A 280 -34.45 33.85 4.99
CA LYS A 280 -33.02 34.11 5.24
C LYS A 280 -32.41 33.35 6.43
N THR A 281 -33.20 32.93 7.41
CA THR A 281 -32.73 32.11 8.55
C THR A 281 -32.78 30.61 8.24
N GLU A 282 -33.73 30.17 7.42
CA GLU A 282 -33.85 28.83 6.85
C GLU A 282 -32.80 28.64 5.73
N ASP A 283 -32.72 29.55 4.75
CA ASP A 283 -31.68 29.71 3.72
C ASP A 283 -30.26 29.60 4.34
N LEU A 284 -29.93 30.34 5.41
CA LEU A 284 -28.59 30.24 6.07
C LEU A 284 -28.36 28.92 6.83
N THR A 285 -29.37 28.06 6.96
CA THR A 285 -29.22 26.66 7.41
C THR A 285 -29.32 25.66 6.26
N GLU A 286 -29.95 26.03 5.14
CA GLU A 286 -30.03 25.24 3.91
C GLU A 286 -28.77 25.40 3.05
N ASP A 287 -28.10 26.56 2.98
CA ASP A 287 -26.75 26.71 2.40
C ASP A 287 -25.80 25.63 2.97
N LEU A 288 -25.87 25.41 4.29
CA LEU A 288 -25.05 24.43 5.02
C LEU A 288 -25.47 22.95 4.79
N THR A 289 -26.57 22.70 4.08
CA THR A 289 -27.03 21.37 3.65
C THR A 289 -27.07 21.19 2.13
N ASP A 290 -27.10 22.28 1.38
CA ASP A 290 -27.24 22.33 -0.08
C ASP A 290 -25.87 22.40 -0.75
N ASP A 291 -24.88 23.13 -0.21
CA ASP A 291 -23.46 22.84 -0.46
C ASP A 291 -23.22 21.32 -0.28
N LEU A 292 -23.77 20.79 0.82
CA LEU A 292 -23.67 19.40 1.26
C LEU A 292 -24.63 18.41 0.56
N MET A 293 -25.36 18.86 -0.47
CA MET A 293 -26.21 18.05 -1.36
C MET A 293 -25.82 18.20 -2.83
N GLU A 294 -25.42 19.38 -3.29
CA GLU A 294 -24.87 19.60 -4.63
C GLU A 294 -23.53 18.85 -4.76
N ASP A 295 -22.59 19.03 -3.80
CA ASP A 295 -21.39 18.19 -3.63
C ASP A 295 -21.76 16.70 -3.65
N LEU A 296 -22.83 16.33 -2.92
CA LEU A 296 -23.24 14.94 -2.80
C LEU A 296 -23.78 14.38 -4.13
N THR A 297 -24.41 15.19 -4.96
CA THR A 297 -24.85 14.76 -6.29
C THR A 297 -23.71 14.70 -7.31
N GLU A 298 -22.73 15.60 -7.24
CA GLU A 298 -21.56 15.54 -8.12
C GLU A 298 -20.60 14.39 -7.72
N ASP A 299 -20.19 14.30 -6.44
CA ASP A 299 -19.41 13.16 -5.91
C ASP A 299 -20.11 11.84 -6.26
N VAL A 300 -21.40 11.66 -5.90
CA VAL A 300 -22.09 10.36 -6.05
C VAL A 300 -22.46 10.04 -7.50
N THR A 301 -22.36 10.95 -8.46
CA THR A 301 -22.56 10.62 -9.88
C THR A 301 -21.25 10.40 -10.64
N GLU A 302 -20.21 11.20 -10.44
CA GLU A 302 -18.90 10.95 -11.07
C GLU A 302 -18.11 9.85 -10.35
N ASP A 303 -17.96 9.85 -9.02
CA ASP A 303 -17.23 8.78 -8.31
C ASP A 303 -17.89 7.41 -8.56
N LEU A 304 -19.22 7.34 -8.67
CA LEU A 304 -19.92 6.08 -8.95
C LEU A 304 -19.96 5.70 -10.44
N THR A 305 -19.65 6.57 -11.40
CA THR A 305 -19.41 6.10 -12.78
C THR A 305 -17.97 5.66 -12.94
N ASP A 306 -17.04 6.47 -12.45
CA ASP A 306 -15.62 6.30 -12.73
C ASP A 306 -15.03 5.19 -11.86
N ASP A 307 -15.24 5.18 -10.54
CA ASP A 307 -14.68 4.13 -9.69
C ASP A 307 -15.46 2.79 -9.78
N LEU A 308 -16.74 2.77 -10.20
CA LEU A 308 -17.39 1.48 -10.54
C LEU A 308 -17.00 0.97 -11.93
N THR A 309 -16.64 1.83 -12.90
CA THR A 309 -16.07 1.33 -14.15
C THR A 309 -14.61 0.93 -13.98
N GLU A 310 -13.84 1.63 -13.14
CA GLU A 310 -12.46 1.27 -12.79
C GLU A 310 -12.43 -0.02 -11.94
N ASP A 311 -13.07 -0.06 -10.75
CA ASP A 311 -13.10 -1.29 -9.93
C ASP A 311 -13.74 -2.48 -10.68
N LEU A 312 -14.86 -2.31 -11.41
CA LEU A 312 -15.47 -3.46 -12.12
C LEU A 312 -14.76 -3.82 -13.42
N THR A 313 -14.01 -2.94 -14.10
CA THR A 313 -13.21 -3.39 -15.24
C THR A 313 -11.88 -3.96 -14.78
N GLU A 314 -11.21 -3.42 -13.76
CA GLU A 314 -10.01 -4.01 -13.17
C GLU A 314 -10.33 -5.39 -12.57
N ASP A 315 -11.25 -5.47 -11.59
CA ASP A 315 -11.62 -6.73 -10.92
C ASP A 315 -12.21 -7.77 -11.93
N LEU A 316 -12.95 -7.38 -12.98
CA LEU A 316 -13.45 -8.33 -14.01
C LEU A 316 -12.51 -8.56 -15.20
N THR A 317 -11.46 -7.76 -15.43
CA THR A 317 -10.45 -8.13 -16.43
C THR A 317 -9.38 -9.00 -15.82
N GLU A 318 -8.90 -8.74 -14.60
CA GLU A 318 -7.91 -9.62 -13.95
C GLU A 318 -8.52 -11.02 -13.75
N ASP A 319 -9.67 -11.14 -13.06
CA ASP A 319 -10.34 -12.45 -12.84
C ASP A 319 -10.75 -13.18 -14.14
N VAL A 320 -11.11 -12.47 -15.23
CA VAL A 320 -11.69 -13.11 -16.44
C VAL A 320 -10.72 -13.20 -17.62
N THR A 321 -9.65 -12.40 -17.67
CA THR A 321 -8.57 -12.66 -18.64
C THR A 321 -7.59 -13.68 -18.13
N ASP A 322 -7.22 -13.66 -16.84
CA ASP A 322 -6.20 -14.60 -16.36
C ASP A 322 -6.79 -16.02 -16.31
N ASP A 323 -7.93 -16.25 -15.63
CA ASP A 323 -8.61 -17.57 -15.62
C ASP A 323 -8.90 -18.08 -17.06
N LEU A 324 -9.42 -17.24 -17.97
CA LEU A 324 -9.77 -17.72 -19.33
C LEU A 324 -8.60 -17.76 -20.32
N THR A 325 -7.48 -17.08 -20.09
CA THR A 325 -6.31 -17.21 -21.00
C THR A 325 -5.37 -18.30 -20.55
N ASP A 326 -5.24 -18.56 -19.24
CA ASP A 326 -4.52 -19.73 -18.75
C ASP A 326 -5.33 -21.02 -19.07
N ASP A 327 -6.60 -21.15 -18.65
CA ASP A 327 -7.43 -22.34 -18.97
C ASP A 327 -7.49 -22.60 -20.49
N LEU A 328 -7.71 -21.57 -21.33
CA LEU A 328 -7.83 -21.75 -22.79
C LEU A 328 -6.49 -21.76 -23.55
N THR A 329 -5.34 -21.63 -22.89
CA THR A 329 -4.06 -22.01 -23.51
C THR A 329 -3.69 -23.44 -23.12
N GLU A 330 -3.85 -23.81 -21.84
CA GLU A 330 -3.64 -25.20 -21.39
C GLU A 330 -4.56 -26.18 -22.16
N ASP A 331 -5.87 -25.91 -22.30
CA ASP A 331 -6.84 -26.75 -23.04
C ASP A 331 -6.69 -26.73 -24.58
N VAL A 332 -6.01 -25.74 -25.19
CA VAL A 332 -6.13 -25.47 -26.67
C VAL A 332 -4.81 -25.36 -27.40
N THR A 333 -3.71 -24.96 -26.74
CA THR A 333 -2.37 -25.10 -27.30
C THR A 333 -1.68 -26.32 -26.72
N ASP A 334 -1.65 -26.48 -25.40
CA ASP A 334 -0.66 -27.36 -24.78
C ASP A 334 -1.15 -28.82 -24.76
N ASP A 335 -2.29 -29.12 -24.13
CA ASP A 335 -2.92 -30.46 -24.12
C ASP A 335 -3.02 -31.10 -25.54
N PRO A 336 -3.58 -30.44 -26.56
CA PRO A 336 -3.70 -31.04 -27.90
C PRO A 336 -2.42 -30.96 -28.76
N THR A 337 -1.33 -30.29 -28.35
CA THR A 337 -0.05 -30.38 -29.09
C THR A 337 0.96 -31.29 -28.42
N ASP A 338 0.93 -31.46 -27.10
CA ASP A 338 1.68 -32.53 -26.43
C ASP A 338 1.08 -33.90 -26.83
N ASP A 339 -0.24 -34.14 -26.68
CA ASP A 339 -0.88 -35.39 -27.13
C ASP A 339 -0.59 -35.68 -28.63
N LEU A 340 -0.75 -34.69 -29.52
CA LEU A 340 -0.51 -34.89 -30.96
C LEU A 340 0.97 -34.94 -31.35
N THR A 341 1.92 -34.55 -30.50
CA THR A 341 3.35 -34.75 -30.79
C THR A 341 3.88 -36.03 -30.15
N GLU A 342 3.46 -36.40 -28.94
CA GLU A 342 3.83 -37.67 -28.32
C GLU A 342 3.25 -38.84 -29.14
N ASP A 343 1.94 -38.88 -29.43
CA ASP A 343 1.33 -39.93 -30.29
C ASP A 343 2.00 -39.98 -31.68
N LEU A 344 2.21 -38.83 -32.36
CA LEU A 344 2.73 -38.84 -33.75
C LEU A 344 4.24 -38.97 -33.87
N THR A 345 5.03 -38.68 -32.83
CA THR A 345 6.47 -38.99 -32.85
C THR A 345 6.74 -40.40 -32.37
N ASP A 346 6.06 -40.89 -31.35
CA ASP A 346 6.33 -42.24 -30.85
C ASP A 346 5.76 -43.30 -31.82
N ASP A 347 4.49 -43.23 -32.28
CA ASP A 347 3.97 -44.21 -33.26
C ASP A 347 4.79 -44.19 -34.56
N LEU A 348 5.08 -43.01 -35.15
CA LEU A 348 5.81 -42.97 -36.42
C LEU A 348 7.31 -43.26 -36.27
N THR A 349 7.96 -42.96 -35.14
CA THR A 349 9.40 -43.29 -35.01
C THR A 349 9.62 -44.71 -34.50
N GLU A 350 8.77 -45.28 -33.65
CA GLU A 350 8.86 -46.69 -33.27
C GLU A 350 8.53 -47.58 -34.50
N ASP A 351 7.36 -47.42 -35.16
CA ASP A 351 7.03 -48.21 -36.37
C ASP A 351 8.07 -48.01 -37.49
N LEU A 352 8.43 -46.76 -37.85
CA LEU A 352 9.34 -46.55 -39.00
C LEU A 352 10.81 -46.81 -38.70
N THR A 353 11.30 -46.75 -37.45
CA THR A 353 12.69 -47.11 -37.18
C THR A 353 12.87 -48.59 -36.87
N ASP A 354 11.93 -49.26 -36.21
CA ASP A 354 12.02 -50.71 -36.02
C ASP A 354 11.76 -51.46 -37.35
N ASP A 355 10.67 -51.22 -38.11
CA ASP A 355 10.45 -51.92 -39.39
C ASP A 355 11.60 -51.66 -40.38
N LEU A 356 12.00 -50.40 -40.62
CA LEU A 356 13.06 -50.11 -41.61
C LEU A 356 14.47 -50.45 -41.14
N THR A 357 14.77 -50.53 -39.84
CA THR A 357 16.11 -50.98 -39.40
C THR A 357 16.19 -52.48 -39.18
N GLU A 358 15.15 -53.17 -38.74
CA GLU A 358 15.15 -54.63 -38.67
C GLU A 358 15.15 -55.23 -40.09
N ASP A 359 14.20 -54.89 -40.97
CA ASP A 359 14.20 -55.39 -42.37
C ASP A 359 15.50 -55.02 -43.12
N LEU A 360 15.93 -53.75 -43.11
CA LEU A 360 17.12 -53.36 -43.89
C LEU A 360 18.44 -53.83 -43.29
N THR A 361 18.57 -54.05 -41.97
CA THR A 361 19.82 -54.59 -41.42
C THR A 361 19.88 -56.10 -41.46
N ASP A 362 18.77 -56.83 -41.30
CA ASP A 362 18.79 -58.28 -41.48
C ASP A 362 18.94 -58.64 -42.97
N ASP A 363 18.16 -58.07 -43.92
CA ASP A 363 18.34 -58.38 -45.36
C ASP A 363 19.76 -58.01 -45.84
N LEU A 364 20.25 -56.79 -45.57
CA LEU A 364 21.59 -56.38 -46.06
C LEU A 364 22.74 -57.05 -45.31
N THR A 365 22.57 -57.52 -44.06
CA THR A 365 23.66 -58.26 -43.39
C THR A 365 23.62 -59.76 -43.65
N GLU A 366 22.45 -60.39 -43.81
CA GLU A 366 22.37 -61.81 -44.21
C GLU A 366 22.87 -61.97 -45.66
N ASP A 367 22.32 -61.23 -46.65
CA ASP A 367 22.79 -61.33 -48.05
C ASP A 367 24.29 -60.95 -48.17
N LEU A 368 24.74 -59.82 -47.62
CA LEU A 368 26.16 -59.42 -47.79
C LEU A 368 27.14 -60.27 -46.99
N THR A 369 26.75 -60.92 -45.88
CA THR A 369 27.68 -61.82 -45.18
C THR A 369 27.66 -63.23 -45.73
N ASP A 370 26.53 -63.76 -46.20
CA ASP A 370 26.51 -65.08 -46.85
C ASP A 370 27.16 -65.03 -48.25
N ASP A 371 26.94 -63.99 -49.08
CA ASP A 371 27.67 -63.85 -50.35
C ASP A 371 29.18 -63.60 -50.11
N LEU A 372 29.55 -62.59 -49.31
CA LEU A 372 30.98 -62.23 -49.15
C LEU A 372 31.78 -63.25 -48.31
N THR A 373 31.16 -64.05 -47.44
CA THR A 373 31.86 -65.15 -46.76
C THR A 373 31.71 -66.49 -47.48
N GLY A 374 30.63 -66.69 -48.24
CA GLY A 374 30.45 -67.83 -49.15
C GLY A 374 31.51 -67.85 -50.24
N ASP A 375 31.45 -66.90 -51.18
CA ASP A 375 32.39 -66.84 -52.32
C ASP A 375 33.85 -66.78 -51.83
N MET A 376 34.17 -65.91 -50.86
CA MET A 376 35.56 -65.81 -50.39
C MET A 376 36.05 -67.04 -49.61
N THR A 377 35.18 -67.93 -49.09
CA THR A 377 35.65 -69.18 -48.46
C THR A 377 35.60 -70.39 -49.37
N GLU A 378 34.68 -70.47 -50.35
CA GLU A 378 34.76 -71.50 -51.39
C GLU A 378 35.95 -71.25 -52.33
N ASP A 379 36.18 -70.03 -52.83
CA ASP A 379 37.34 -69.74 -53.69
C ASP A 379 38.67 -69.90 -52.93
N LEU A 380 38.85 -69.26 -51.77
CA LEU A 380 40.14 -69.31 -51.05
C LEU A 380 40.46 -70.69 -50.43
N THR A 381 39.50 -71.63 -50.36
CA THR A 381 39.78 -73.01 -49.92
C THR A 381 39.76 -74.05 -51.05
N GLY A 382 39.00 -73.81 -52.12
CA GLY A 382 39.07 -74.59 -53.35
C GLY A 382 40.39 -74.38 -54.08
N ASP A 383 40.67 -73.14 -54.50
CA ASP A 383 41.79 -72.80 -55.39
C ASP A 383 43.15 -73.08 -54.71
N MET A 384 43.26 -72.81 -53.39
CA MET A 384 44.44 -73.13 -52.59
C MET A 384 44.65 -74.63 -52.30
N THR A 385 43.74 -75.53 -52.70
CA THR A 385 43.91 -76.98 -52.52
C THR A 385 44.13 -77.79 -53.80
N GLU A 386 43.82 -77.26 -54.99
CA GLU A 386 44.21 -77.90 -56.27
C GLU A 386 45.52 -77.31 -56.87
N ASP A 387 45.76 -75.99 -56.77
CA ASP A 387 46.86 -75.32 -57.53
C ASP A 387 48.27 -75.39 -56.88
N LEU A 388 48.48 -76.35 -55.97
CA LEU A 388 49.79 -76.66 -55.37
C LEU A 388 50.41 -77.99 -55.84
N THR A 389 49.93 -78.58 -56.94
CA THR A 389 50.57 -79.72 -57.61
C THR A 389 50.71 -79.60 -59.15
N GLU A 390 51.88 -79.10 -59.56
CA GLU A 390 52.59 -79.35 -60.84
C GLU A 390 52.22 -78.55 -62.14
N ASP A 391 52.79 -77.34 -62.24
CA ASP A 391 53.32 -76.67 -63.47
C ASP A 391 54.32 -77.60 -64.25
N PRO A 392 54.56 -77.49 -65.60
CA PRO A 392 54.32 -76.36 -66.54
C PRO A 392 53.72 -76.66 -67.95
N THR A 393 53.29 -75.61 -68.70
CA THR A 393 54.01 -75.04 -69.91
C THR A 393 53.29 -73.90 -70.69
N ASP A 394 53.99 -72.76 -70.83
CA ASP A 394 54.17 -71.83 -71.99
C ASP A 394 53.11 -70.83 -72.59
N ASP A 395 53.52 -69.54 -72.64
CA ASP A 395 53.31 -68.42 -73.64
C ASP A 395 52.02 -67.50 -73.71
N PRO A 396 52.11 -66.22 -74.20
CA PRO A 396 51.32 -65.05 -73.69
C PRO A 396 50.83 -63.97 -74.74
N THR A 397 50.64 -62.68 -74.31
CA THR A 397 50.39 -61.39 -75.07
C THR A 397 48.92 -61.05 -75.46
N ASP A 398 48.42 -59.79 -75.64
CA ASP A 398 48.95 -58.39 -75.53
C ASP A 398 47.82 -57.33 -75.19
N ASP A 399 47.96 -56.02 -75.52
CA ASP A 399 47.43 -54.86 -74.73
C ASP A 399 46.72 -53.66 -75.51
N GLN A 400 45.90 -52.82 -74.81
CA GLN A 400 45.40 -51.39 -75.08
C GLN A 400 44.42 -51.03 -76.27
N THR A 401 43.65 -49.90 -76.36
CA THR A 401 43.02 -48.82 -75.49
C THR A 401 41.97 -47.93 -76.29
N ASP A 402 41.23 -47.02 -75.59
CA ASP A 402 40.66 -45.69 -76.00
C ASP A 402 39.26 -45.50 -76.70
N ASP A 403 38.64 -44.30 -76.52
CA ASP A 403 37.26 -43.82 -76.88
C ASP A 403 37.26 -42.25 -77.16
N PRO A 404 36.24 -41.31 -76.99
CA PRO A 404 34.75 -41.28 -76.81
C PRO A 404 33.97 -40.20 -77.67
N THR A 405 32.67 -39.88 -77.40
CA THR A 405 32.02 -38.50 -77.37
C THR A 405 30.46 -38.40 -77.27
N GLU A 406 29.96 -37.53 -76.36
CA GLU A 406 28.79 -36.57 -76.38
C GLU A 406 27.28 -36.97 -76.52
N ASP A 407 26.37 -36.01 -76.22
CA ASP A 407 24.97 -36.11 -75.67
C ASP A 407 23.99 -35.07 -76.36
N PRO A 408 22.85 -34.47 -75.85
CA PRO A 408 21.90 -34.67 -74.70
C PRO A 408 20.37 -34.51 -75.00
N THR A 409 19.44 -34.64 -74.01
CA THR A 409 18.19 -33.81 -73.79
C THR A 409 17.32 -34.13 -72.55
N ASP A 410 16.85 -33.08 -71.84
CA ASP A 410 15.62 -32.77 -71.04
C ASP A 410 14.76 -33.85 -70.29
N ASP A 411 13.94 -33.56 -69.24
CA ASP A 411 14.01 -32.69 -68.02
C ASP A 411 12.75 -32.95 -67.11
N MET A 412 12.80 -32.59 -65.82
CA MET A 412 11.78 -32.64 -64.75
C MET A 412 11.37 -34.06 -64.27
N THR A 413 11.17 -34.36 -62.97
CA THR A 413 10.70 -33.59 -61.79
C THR A 413 11.28 -34.15 -60.48
N GLY A 414 11.24 -33.43 -59.35
CA GLY A 414 11.32 -34.06 -58.02
C GLY A 414 11.78 -33.13 -56.89
N ASP A 415 11.10 -33.18 -55.75
CA ASP A 415 11.33 -32.42 -54.52
C ASP A 415 11.79 -33.38 -53.40
N MET A 416 12.40 -32.84 -52.32
CA MET A 416 12.82 -33.54 -51.08
C MET A 416 13.98 -34.57 -51.25
N THR A 417 14.78 -34.92 -50.23
CA THR A 417 14.68 -34.75 -48.77
C THR A 417 15.94 -34.17 -48.09
N GLU A 418 15.69 -33.37 -47.05
CA GLU A 418 16.24 -33.39 -45.68
C GLU A 418 17.74 -33.25 -45.28
N ASP A 419 17.83 -32.66 -44.09
CA ASP A 419 18.86 -32.38 -43.06
C ASP A 419 19.74 -33.59 -42.62
N PRO A 420 20.65 -33.53 -41.60
CA PRO A 420 20.94 -32.43 -40.67
C PRO A 420 22.43 -32.16 -40.30
N THR A 421 22.62 -31.23 -39.34
CA THR A 421 23.72 -31.07 -38.35
C THR A 421 24.95 -30.15 -38.62
N ASP A 422 25.37 -29.54 -37.49
CA ASP A 422 26.71 -29.10 -37.05
C ASP A 422 27.52 -28.02 -37.81
N ASP A 423 27.23 -26.76 -37.45
CA ASP A 423 28.04 -25.88 -36.57
C ASP A 423 29.58 -25.66 -36.81
N LEU A 424 30.05 -24.55 -36.24
CA LEU A 424 31.45 -24.15 -35.95
C LEU A 424 32.35 -23.57 -37.07
N THR A 425 32.33 -22.23 -37.11
CA THR A 425 33.50 -21.32 -36.99
C THR A 425 34.38 -20.87 -38.18
N GLU A 426 34.60 -19.55 -38.17
CA GLU A 426 35.82 -18.76 -38.47
C GLU A 426 36.17 -18.23 -39.89
N ASP A 427 36.37 -16.89 -39.91
CA ASP A 427 37.28 -16.07 -40.76
C ASP A 427 36.93 -15.88 -42.26
N PRO A 428 37.56 -14.92 -43.01
CA PRO A 428 38.10 -13.60 -42.65
C PRO A 428 37.55 -12.43 -43.51
N THR A 429 37.84 -11.17 -43.11
CA THR A 429 37.85 -9.93 -43.96
C THR A 429 36.50 -9.49 -44.58
N GLY A 430 36.13 -8.21 -44.71
CA GLY A 430 36.87 -7.01 -45.17
C GLY A 430 36.30 -6.61 -46.56
N ASP A 431 36.12 -5.33 -46.96
CA ASP A 431 36.55 -4.06 -46.38
C ASP A 431 35.69 -2.87 -46.94
N LEU A 432 35.69 -1.73 -46.24
CA LEU A 432 35.43 -0.33 -46.68
C LEU A 432 34.32 0.04 -47.71
N THR A 433 33.30 0.79 -47.24
CA THR A 433 32.95 2.20 -47.60
C THR A 433 31.53 2.53 -47.06
N GLY A 434 31.28 3.57 -46.24
CA GLY A 434 31.21 5.01 -46.57
C GLY A 434 29.73 5.46 -46.74
N ASP A 435 29.24 6.66 -46.44
CA ASP A 435 29.78 7.87 -45.77
C ASP A 435 28.60 8.83 -45.42
N MET A 436 28.76 9.69 -44.38
CA MET A 436 27.84 10.77 -43.93
C MET A 436 26.42 10.35 -43.44
N THR A 437 25.60 11.13 -42.70
CA THR A 437 25.60 12.56 -42.30
C THR A 437 25.18 12.80 -40.82
N GLU A 438 25.62 13.93 -40.26
CA GLU A 438 24.97 14.92 -39.34
C GLU A 438 23.61 14.63 -38.62
N ASP A 439 23.23 15.29 -37.51
CA ASP A 439 23.87 16.07 -36.42
C ASP A 439 22.70 16.52 -35.47
N ARG A 440 22.98 16.94 -34.22
CA ARG A 440 22.08 17.72 -33.31
C ARG A 440 20.76 17.05 -32.79
N GLN A 441 20.14 17.52 -31.69
CA GLN A 441 20.57 18.54 -30.71
C GLN A 441 20.08 18.22 -29.28
N THR A 442 20.85 18.67 -28.29
CA THR A 442 20.42 18.83 -26.89
C THR A 442 19.75 20.19 -26.67
N THR A 443 18.67 20.22 -25.87
CA THR A 443 18.33 21.28 -24.91
C THR A 443 17.48 20.68 -23.80
#